data_AF-A0A4Q8LER7-F1
#
_entry.id   AF-A0A4Q8LER7-F1
#
_cell.length_a   1.000
_cell.length_b   1.000
_cell.length_c   1.000
_cell.angle_alpha   90.00
_cell.angle_beta   90.00
_cell.angle_gamma   90.00
#
_symmetry.space_group_name_H-M   'P 1'
#
loop_
_entity.id
_entity.type
_entity.pdbx_description
1 polymer ?
#
loop_
_entity_poly.entity_id
_entity_poly.type
_entity_poly.pdbx_seq_one_letter_code
_entity_poly.pdbx_strand_id
1 'polypeptide(L)'
;MARAQPLVGELIPAGQAGTLGPHELEQLRQAVRRLEHPSFGARVANLVGAPVERLVGFLPRRAHALIAAATRKAIGAALRLSLTTLDTRVPAEGARKSSDWWHLGATSATGAFGGAFGLTALAIELPLTTTIMLRSIADIARSEGADLNDPAVRLECVRVLAMGGPSSADDAAEVGYYAAREAMSRMVADAATHVARHGLQKEGAPVLVGLVKAIAERYSIQVSEKAAAQWMPVLGALGGATVNAVFTDHFQSMARGHFVVRRLERLHGPETVRVAYEALARLMEE
;
A
#
# COMPACT_ATOMS: atom_id res chain seq x y z
N MET A 1 10.76 -37.76 -25.25
CA MET A 1 11.80 -36.76 -25.00
C MET A 1 11.13 -35.49 -24.51
N ALA A 2 11.21 -35.21 -23.22
CA ALA A 2 10.63 -34.02 -22.61
C ALA A 2 11.38 -32.79 -23.11
N ARG A 3 10.67 -31.81 -23.67
CA ARG A 3 11.24 -30.49 -24.00
C ARG A 3 11.50 -29.77 -22.67
N ALA A 4 12.74 -29.39 -22.43
CA ALA A 4 13.12 -28.57 -21.29
C ALA A 4 12.35 -27.24 -21.34
N GLN A 5 11.75 -26.84 -20.22
CA GLN A 5 11.21 -25.50 -20.02
C GLN A 5 12.38 -24.50 -20.02
N PRO A 6 12.30 -23.40 -20.80
CA PRO A 6 13.37 -22.41 -20.83
C PRO A 6 13.47 -21.71 -19.47
N LEU A 7 14.71 -21.53 -19.00
CA LEU A 7 15.01 -20.78 -17.79
C LEU A 7 14.61 -19.30 -18.01
N VAL A 8 14.20 -18.63 -16.94
CA VAL A 8 13.69 -17.24 -16.89
C VAL A 8 14.54 -16.19 -17.65
N GLY A 9 15.81 -16.50 -17.96
CA GLY A 9 16.70 -15.63 -18.74
C GLY A 9 16.61 -15.76 -20.27
N GLU A 10 15.96 -16.80 -20.82
CA GLU A 10 15.93 -17.03 -22.29
C GLU A 10 14.69 -16.43 -22.99
N LEU A 11 13.64 -16.07 -22.24
CA LEU A 11 12.43 -15.47 -22.81
C LEU A 11 12.51 -13.94 -22.99
N ILE A 12 13.58 -13.30 -22.49
CA ILE A 12 13.81 -11.86 -22.65
C ILE A 12 15.28 -11.68 -23.05
N PRO A 13 15.60 -11.44 -24.34
CA PRO A 13 16.98 -11.29 -24.78
C PRO A 13 17.63 -10.10 -24.07
N ALA A 14 18.56 -10.37 -23.16
CA ALA A 14 19.29 -9.33 -22.45
C ALA A 14 20.15 -8.50 -23.42
N GLY A 15 20.00 -7.17 -23.39
CA GLY A 15 20.95 -6.24 -24.01
C GLY A 15 20.44 -5.38 -25.17
N GLN A 16 19.13 -5.28 -25.40
CA GLN A 16 18.58 -4.22 -26.26
C GLN A 16 18.07 -3.07 -25.37
N ALA A 17 18.12 -1.83 -25.87
CA ALA A 17 17.46 -0.70 -25.20
C ALA A 17 15.98 -1.06 -24.98
N GLY A 18 15.60 -1.33 -23.72
CA GLY A 18 14.30 -1.91 -23.38
C GLY A 18 14.34 -3.32 -22.76
N THR A 19 15.47 -3.83 -22.25
CA THR A 19 15.53 -5.11 -21.52
C THR A 19 16.11 -4.93 -20.12
N LEU A 20 15.41 -5.43 -19.10
CA LEU A 20 15.86 -5.41 -17.70
C LEU A 20 17.07 -6.33 -17.49
N GLY A 21 18.08 -5.86 -16.77
CA GLY A 21 19.22 -6.70 -16.39
C GLY A 21 18.83 -7.79 -15.36
N PRO A 22 19.66 -8.83 -15.14
CA PRO A 22 19.33 -9.93 -14.23
C PRO A 22 19.03 -9.48 -12.80
N HIS A 23 19.76 -8.48 -12.29
CA HIS A 23 19.52 -7.92 -10.96
C HIS A 23 18.19 -7.17 -10.87
N GLU A 24 17.85 -6.41 -11.91
CA GLU A 24 16.62 -5.62 -11.98
C GLU A 24 15.40 -6.54 -12.15
N LEU A 25 15.55 -7.62 -12.91
CA LEU A 25 14.53 -8.66 -13.04
C LEU A 25 14.27 -9.34 -11.69
N GLU A 26 15.31 -9.63 -10.89
CA GLU A 26 15.14 -10.16 -9.55
C GLU A 26 14.45 -9.17 -8.60
N GLN A 27 14.81 -7.88 -8.68
CA GLN A 27 14.12 -6.82 -7.94
C GLN A 27 12.64 -6.72 -8.35
N LEU A 28 12.34 -6.79 -9.65
CA LEU A 28 10.98 -6.79 -10.17
C LEU A 28 10.21 -8.02 -9.70
N ARG A 29 10.84 -9.21 -9.71
CA ARG A 29 10.24 -10.45 -9.20
C ARG A 29 9.91 -10.35 -7.71
N GLN A 30 10.77 -9.70 -6.92
CA GLN A 30 10.48 -9.37 -5.51
C GLN A 30 9.33 -8.37 -5.37
N ALA A 31 9.25 -7.38 -6.26
CA ALA A 31 8.14 -6.43 -6.27
C ALA A 31 6.81 -7.12 -6.62
N VAL A 32 6.78 -7.98 -7.64
CA VAL A 32 5.61 -8.81 -7.99
C VAL A 32 5.15 -9.63 -6.79
N ARG A 33 6.09 -10.33 -6.12
CA ARG A 33 5.79 -11.07 -4.88
C ARG A 33 5.10 -10.22 -3.83
N ARG A 34 5.58 -9.01 -3.58
CA ARG A 34 5.03 -8.12 -2.55
C ARG A 34 3.67 -7.54 -2.92
N LEU A 35 3.45 -7.30 -4.21
CA LEU A 35 2.31 -6.56 -4.74
C LEU A 35 1.11 -7.45 -5.06
N GLU A 36 1.33 -8.68 -5.51
CA GLU A 36 0.26 -9.60 -5.91
C GLU A 36 -0.14 -10.56 -4.77
N HIS A 37 0.77 -10.90 -3.84
CA HIS A 37 0.49 -11.89 -2.79
C HIS A 37 1.20 -11.67 -1.44
N PRO A 38 0.70 -12.31 -0.36
CA PRO A 38 -0.71 -12.54 -0.05
C PRO A 38 -1.41 -11.23 0.35
N SER A 39 -2.72 -11.13 0.10
CA SER A 39 -3.57 -10.02 0.53
C SER A 39 -3.56 -9.85 2.05
N PHE A 40 -3.94 -8.67 2.54
CA PHE A 40 -3.94 -8.40 3.99
C PHE A 40 -4.88 -9.37 4.74
N GLY A 41 -6.11 -9.56 4.24
CA GLY A 41 -7.05 -10.54 4.76
C GLY A 41 -6.45 -11.93 4.87
N ALA A 42 -5.74 -12.42 3.84
CA ALA A 42 -5.08 -13.71 3.88
C ALA A 42 -3.96 -13.79 4.93
N ARG A 43 -3.15 -12.73 5.10
CA ARG A 43 -2.12 -12.67 6.16
C ARG A 43 -2.74 -12.75 7.55
N VAL A 44 -3.85 -12.05 7.75
CA VAL A 44 -4.60 -12.06 9.01
C VAL A 44 -5.28 -13.41 9.25
N ALA A 45 -5.91 -14.00 8.24
CA ALA A 45 -6.52 -15.32 8.32
C ALA A 45 -5.51 -16.39 8.73
N ASN A 46 -4.32 -16.36 8.13
CA ASN A 46 -3.20 -17.25 8.49
C ASN A 46 -2.72 -17.01 9.92
N LEU A 47 -2.64 -15.74 10.37
CA LEU A 47 -2.25 -15.40 11.73
C LEU A 47 -3.25 -15.95 12.77
N VAL A 48 -4.54 -15.86 12.47
CA VAL A 48 -5.61 -16.19 13.42
C VAL A 48 -6.10 -17.64 13.29
N GLY A 49 -5.71 -18.35 12.22
CA GLY A 49 -6.16 -19.72 11.95
C GLY A 49 -7.64 -19.81 11.57
N ALA A 50 -8.19 -18.74 10.99
CA ALA A 50 -9.60 -18.66 10.60
C ALA A 50 -9.72 -18.12 9.16
N PRO A 51 -10.64 -18.65 8.34
CA PRO A 51 -10.81 -18.19 6.97
C PRO A 51 -11.33 -16.74 6.92
N VAL A 52 -10.92 -15.99 5.88
CA VAL A 52 -11.21 -14.56 5.73
C VAL A 52 -12.71 -14.27 5.78
N GLU A 53 -13.52 -15.13 5.17
CA GLU A 53 -14.98 -15.00 5.11
C GLU A 53 -15.61 -15.03 6.50
N ARG A 54 -15.04 -15.81 7.42
CA ARG A 54 -15.49 -15.84 8.82
C ARG A 54 -15.07 -14.60 9.58
N LEU A 55 -13.93 -13.97 9.24
CA LEU A 55 -13.46 -12.74 9.90
C LEU A 55 -14.48 -11.61 9.75
N VAL A 56 -14.93 -11.37 8.52
CA VAL A 56 -15.86 -10.26 8.22
C VAL A 56 -17.20 -10.42 8.97
N GLY A 57 -17.62 -11.67 9.23
CA GLY A 57 -18.83 -11.97 9.99
C GLY A 57 -18.81 -11.53 11.46
N PHE A 58 -17.64 -11.24 12.05
CA PHE A 58 -17.53 -10.80 13.45
C PHE A 58 -17.79 -9.30 13.63
N LEU A 59 -17.84 -8.51 12.55
CA LEU A 59 -18.10 -7.07 12.64
C LEU A 59 -19.60 -6.79 12.88
N PRO A 60 -19.96 -5.99 13.90
CA PRO A 60 -21.34 -5.58 14.08
C PRO A 60 -21.78 -4.64 12.95
N ARG A 61 -23.07 -4.68 12.56
CA ARG A 61 -23.61 -3.89 11.42
C ARG A 61 -23.31 -2.38 11.47
N ARG A 62 -23.20 -1.79 12.67
CA ARG A 62 -22.87 -0.37 12.87
C ARG A 62 -21.39 -0.04 12.63
N ALA A 63 -20.51 -1.05 12.60
CA ALA A 63 -19.07 -0.88 12.40
C ALA A 63 -18.74 -0.34 11.02
N HIS A 64 -19.43 -0.80 9.97
CA HIS A 64 -19.11 -0.41 8.59
C HIS A 64 -19.18 1.11 8.37
N ALA A 65 -20.21 1.77 8.90
CA ALA A 65 -20.35 3.23 8.79
C ALA A 65 -19.25 3.99 9.54
N LEU A 66 -18.89 3.50 10.73
CA LEU A 66 -17.81 4.08 11.54
C LEU A 66 -16.45 3.88 10.88
N ILE A 67 -16.17 2.67 10.38
CA ILE A 67 -14.96 2.35 9.63
C ILE A 67 -14.85 3.27 8.42
N ALA A 68 -15.91 3.37 7.60
CA ALA A 68 -15.91 4.24 6.43
C ALA A 68 -15.62 5.72 6.78
N ALA A 69 -16.19 6.22 7.88
CA ALA A 69 -15.94 7.58 8.36
C ALA A 69 -14.50 7.76 8.89
N ALA A 70 -14.02 6.81 9.71
CA ALA A 70 -12.65 6.82 10.24
C ALA A 70 -11.61 6.73 9.13
N THR A 71 -11.84 5.87 8.14
CA THR A 71 -10.99 5.68 6.97
C THR A 71 -10.91 6.96 6.14
N ARG A 72 -12.04 7.61 5.82
CA ARG A 72 -12.03 8.91 5.13
C ARG A 72 -11.24 9.96 5.90
N LYS A 73 -11.42 10.03 7.22
CA LYS A 73 -10.68 10.96 8.09
C LYS A 73 -9.18 10.65 8.09
N ALA A 74 -8.81 9.37 8.15
CA ALA A 74 -7.43 8.91 8.16
C ALA A 74 -6.73 9.22 6.83
N ILE A 75 -7.35 8.92 5.69
CA ILE A 75 -6.81 9.26 4.37
C ILE A 75 -6.71 10.78 4.18
N GLY A 76 -7.72 11.54 4.62
CA GLY A 76 -7.65 13.01 4.59
C GLY A 76 -6.52 13.57 5.47
N ALA A 77 -6.27 12.98 6.65
CA ALA A 77 -5.13 13.34 7.48
C ALA A 77 -3.79 12.98 6.82
N ALA A 78 -3.69 11.78 6.22
CA ALA A 78 -2.52 11.34 5.49
C ALA A 78 -2.22 12.26 4.30
N LEU A 79 -3.21 12.61 3.49
CA LEU A 79 -3.03 13.54 2.38
C LEU A 79 -2.53 14.91 2.84
N ARG A 80 -3.10 15.47 3.90
CA ARG A 80 -2.63 16.75 4.46
C ARG A 80 -1.18 16.64 4.95
N LEU A 81 -0.87 15.56 5.66
CA LEU A 81 0.50 15.29 6.11
C LEU A 81 1.47 15.18 4.94
N SER A 82 1.09 14.43 3.89
CA SER A 82 1.95 14.18 2.73
C SER A 82 2.31 15.48 2.02
N LEU A 83 1.33 16.36 1.93
CA LEU A 83 1.48 17.64 1.28
C LEU A 83 2.29 18.66 2.10
N THR A 84 2.16 18.65 3.43
CA THR A 84 2.71 19.71 4.30
C THR A 84 4.02 19.38 5.00
N THR A 85 4.23 18.14 5.45
CA THR A 85 5.26 17.80 6.46
C THR A 85 6.18 16.65 6.07
N LEU A 86 5.96 15.98 4.92
CA LEU A 86 6.92 14.99 4.44
C LEU A 86 8.24 15.71 4.14
N ASP A 87 9.23 15.41 4.97
CA ASP A 87 10.48 16.15 5.06
C ASP A 87 11.22 16.13 3.72
N THR A 88 11.53 17.34 3.24
CA THR A 88 12.27 17.64 2.01
C THR A 88 13.76 17.85 2.25
N ARG A 89 14.22 17.82 3.52
CA ARG A 89 15.52 18.38 3.93
C ARG A 89 16.69 17.40 3.95
N VAL A 90 16.57 16.19 3.39
CA VAL A 90 17.70 15.26 3.30
C VAL A 90 17.99 14.96 1.82
N PRO A 91 19.14 15.42 1.28
CA PRO A 91 19.54 15.15 -0.10
C PRO A 91 19.61 13.65 -0.40
N ALA A 92 19.36 13.27 -1.65
CA ALA A 92 19.44 11.91 -2.17
C ALA A 92 20.89 11.38 -2.31
N GLU A 93 21.79 11.77 -1.41
CA GLU A 93 23.17 11.28 -1.38
C GLU A 93 23.35 10.33 -0.19
N GLY A 94 23.46 9.04 -0.51
CA GLY A 94 23.65 7.96 0.45
C GLY A 94 22.32 7.36 0.89
N ALA A 95 21.90 6.28 0.22
CA ALA A 95 20.75 5.46 0.59
C ALA A 95 20.90 4.92 2.03
N ARG A 96 20.49 5.71 3.02
CA ARG A 96 20.24 5.23 4.37
C ARG A 96 19.07 4.25 4.27
N LYS A 97 19.32 2.99 4.67
CA LYS A 97 18.27 1.99 4.83
C LYS A 97 17.12 2.59 5.64
N SER A 98 15.90 2.45 5.14
CA SER A 98 14.68 2.82 5.85
C SER A 98 14.78 2.37 7.31
N SER A 99 14.50 3.27 8.25
CA SER A 99 14.54 2.98 9.68
C SER A 99 13.28 2.22 10.11
N ASP A 100 13.14 1.00 9.58
CA ASP A 100 11.95 0.15 9.72
C ASP A 100 11.58 -0.11 11.19
N TRP A 101 12.55 -0.05 12.11
CA TRP A 101 12.35 -0.31 13.55
C TRP A 101 11.63 0.83 14.28
N TRP A 102 11.98 2.10 14.07
CA TRP A 102 11.42 3.19 14.89
C TRP A 102 9.92 3.41 14.65
N HIS A 103 9.47 3.18 13.41
CA HIS A 103 8.05 3.27 13.05
C HIS A 103 7.23 2.07 13.55
N LEU A 104 7.84 0.89 13.68
CA LEU A 104 7.24 -0.31 14.26
C LEU A 104 7.10 -0.20 15.79
N GLY A 105 8.07 0.44 16.46
CA GLY A 105 8.01 0.71 17.92
C GLY A 105 6.91 1.69 18.31
N ALA A 106 6.74 2.77 17.53
CA ALA A 106 5.69 3.76 17.76
C ALA A 106 4.26 3.23 17.51
N THR A 107 4.09 2.32 16.53
CA THR A 107 2.81 1.64 16.29
C THR A 107 2.51 0.55 17.31
N SER A 108 3.53 -0.15 17.82
CA SER A 108 3.36 -1.14 18.89
C SER A 108 2.86 -0.51 20.20
N ALA A 109 3.30 0.71 20.53
CA ALA A 109 2.84 1.44 21.72
C ALA A 109 1.38 1.93 21.63
N THR A 110 0.85 2.16 20.42
CA THR A 110 -0.54 2.61 20.22
C THR A 110 -1.55 1.46 20.22
N GLY A 111 -1.09 0.21 20.07
CA GLY A 111 -1.93 -1.00 20.14
C GLY A 111 -2.56 -1.27 21.51
N ALA A 112 -2.03 -0.69 22.59
CA ALA A 112 -2.52 -0.92 23.96
C ALA A 112 -3.89 -0.27 24.25
N PHE A 113 -4.31 0.74 23.48
CA PHE A 113 -5.63 1.38 23.67
C PHE A 113 -6.77 0.70 22.88
N GLY A 114 -6.48 -0.11 21.88
CA GLY A 114 -7.49 -0.75 21.02
C GLY A 114 -8.19 -1.96 21.65
N GLY A 115 -7.50 -2.71 22.53
CA GLY A 115 -8.00 -3.98 23.07
C GLY A 115 -9.12 -3.86 24.12
N ALA A 116 -9.31 -2.70 24.76
CA ALA A 116 -10.32 -2.50 25.80
C ALA A 116 -11.47 -1.55 25.39
N PHE A 117 -11.28 -0.70 24.36
CA PHE A 117 -12.26 0.31 23.93
C PHE A 117 -12.94 -0.01 22.59
N GLY A 118 -12.50 -1.05 21.87
CA GLY A 118 -13.18 -1.52 20.65
C GLY A 118 -13.26 -0.47 19.53
N LEU A 119 -14.37 -0.46 18.79
CA LEU A 119 -14.61 0.38 17.60
C LEU A 119 -14.43 1.90 17.82
N THR A 120 -14.61 2.40 19.04
CA THR A 120 -14.43 3.83 19.34
C THR A 120 -12.96 4.23 19.34
N ALA A 121 -12.06 3.32 19.75
CA ALA A 121 -10.62 3.52 19.64
C ALA A 121 -10.18 3.61 18.17
N LEU A 122 -10.82 2.85 17.27
CA LEU A 122 -10.50 2.84 15.84
C LEU A 122 -10.59 4.25 15.20
N ALA A 123 -11.51 5.09 15.66
CA ALA A 123 -11.68 6.45 15.13
C ALA A 123 -10.50 7.40 15.41
N ILE A 124 -9.68 7.06 16.42
CA ILE A 124 -8.48 7.82 16.82
C ILE A 124 -7.22 7.07 16.39
N GLU A 125 -7.18 5.76 16.63
CA GLU A 125 -6.08 4.88 16.26
C GLU A 125 -5.81 4.95 14.76
N LEU A 126 -6.86 4.85 13.94
CA LEU A 126 -6.68 4.71 12.50
C LEU A 126 -6.03 5.95 11.85
N PRO A 127 -6.46 7.19 12.10
CA PRO A 127 -5.74 8.36 11.60
C PRO A 127 -4.28 8.42 12.06
N LEU A 128 -3.99 8.04 13.30
CA LEU A 128 -2.63 8.05 13.85
C LEU A 128 -1.74 7.00 13.17
N THR A 129 -2.18 5.74 13.14
CA THR A 129 -1.46 4.64 12.48
C THR A 129 -1.27 4.94 10.99
N THR A 130 -2.29 5.46 10.30
CA THR A 130 -2.21 5.86 8.89
C THR A 130 -1.18 6.95 8.65
N THR A 131 -1.09 7.93 9.54
CA THR A 131 -0.07 8.99 9.49
C THR A 131 1.34 8.44 9.68
N ILE A 132 1.53 7.50 10.63
CA ILE A 132 2.84 6.86 10.86
C ILE A 132 3.23 6.00 9.66
N MET A 133 2.32 5.17 9.13
CA MET A 133 2.57 4.37 7.95
C MET A 133 2.90 5.25 6.75
N LEU A 134 2.21 6.37 6.55
CA LEU A 134 2.52 7.27 5.44
C LEU A 134 3.95 7.82 5.51
N ARG A 135 4.46 8.15 6.70
CA ARG A 135 5.87 8.55 6.86
C ARG A 135 6.81 7.41 6.48
N SER A 136 6.50 6.19 6.92
CA SER A 136 7.27 5.00 6.54
C SER A 136 7.23 4.74 5.02
N ILE A 137 6.07 4.92 4.37
CA ILE A 137 5.92 4.79 2.91
C ILE A 137 6.78 5.85 2.20
N ALA A 138 6.78 7.09 2.68
CA ALA A 138 7.61 8.16 2.11
C ALA A 138 9.12 7.90 2.31
N ASP A 139 9.52 7.35 3.46
CA ASP A 139 10.90 6.94 3.71
C ASP A 139 11.32 5.81 2.74
N ILE A 140 10.43 4.84 2.47
CA ILE A 140 10.64 3.81 1.45
C ILE A 140 10.77 4.44 0.06
N ALA A 141 9.85 5.34 -0.31
CA ALA A 141 9.91 6.05 -1.59
C ALA A 141 11.26 6.73 -1.80
N ARG A 142 11.74 7.45 -0.77
CA ARG A 142 13.05 8.12 -0.77
C ARG A 142 14.19 7.12 -0.92
N SER A 143 14.14 5.98 -0.23
CA SER A 143 15.17 4.93 -0.33
C SER A 143 15.26 4.29 -1.72
N GLU A 144 14.16 4.32 -2.48
CA GLU A 144 14.07 3.89 -3.88
C GLU A 144 14.41 5.03 -4.88
N GLY A 145 14.87 6.18 -4.37
CA GLY A 145 15.29 7.34 -5.16
C GLY A 145 14.15 8.19 -5.69
N ALA A 146 12.95 8.16 -5.07
CA ALA A 146 11.86 9.06 -5.42
C ALA A 146 12.07 10.45 -4.80
N ASP A 147 11.77 11.50 -5.55
CA ASP A 147 11.88 12.88 -5.09
C ASP A 147 10.59 13.31 -4.36
N LEU A 148 10.67 13.46 -3.03
CA LEU A 148 9.54 13.94 -2.22
C LEU A 148 9.30 15.45 -2.37
N ASN A 149 10.05 16.19 -3.19
CA ASN A 149 9.67 17.55 -3.57
C ASN A 149 8.60 17.58 -4.66
N ASP A 150 8.45 16.49 -5.42
CA ASP A 150 7.41 16.34 -6.44
C ASP A 150 6.05 16.01 -5.79
N PRO A 151 5.01 16.86 -5.94
CA PRO A 151 3.67 16.58 -5.47
C PRO A 151 3.10 15.25 -6.00
N ALA A 152 3.46 14.84 -7.22
CA ALA A 152 3.02 13.56 -7.77
C ALA A 152 3.55 12.38 -6.94
N VAL A 153 4.83 12.41 -6.53
CA VAL A 153 5.43 11.36 -5.68
C VAL A 153 4.77 11.34 -4.30
N ARG A 154 4.47 12.50 -3.70
CA ARG A 154 3.74 12.58 -2.42
C ARG A 154 2.36 11.95 -2.50
N LEU A 155 1.67 12.14 -3.63
CA LEU A 155 0.35 11.54 -3.87
C LEU A 155 0.45 10.04 -4.12
N GLU A 156 1.50 9.55 -4.79
CA GLU A 156 1.76 8.11 -4.88
C GLU A 156 1.96 7.47 -3.51
N CYS A 157 2.62 8.15 -2.56
CA CYS A 157 2.74 7.65 -1.19
C CYS A 157 1.37 7.41 -0.52
N VAL A 158 0.39 8.28 -0.78
CA VAL A 158 -0.98 8.10 -0.27
C VAL A 158 -1.71 7.00 -1.05
N ARG A 159 -1.52 6.93 -2.37
CA ARG A 159 -2.13 5.93 -3.25
C ARG A 159 -1.77 4.50 -2.87
N VAL A 160 -0.57 4.26 -2.31
CA VAL A 160 -0.18 2.95 -1.77
C VAL A 160 -1.21 2.38 -0.79
N LEU A 161 -1.91 3.24 -0.02
CA LEU A 161 -2.97 2.80 0.90
C LEU A 161 -4.21 2.21 0.21
N ALA A 162 -4.31 2.38 -1.11
CA ALA A 162 -5.35 1.80 -1.96
C ALA A 162 -4.80 0.74 -2.92
N MET A 163 -3.52 0.39 -2.82
CA MET A 163 -2.92 -0.74 -3.52
C MET A 163 -3.12 -1.97 -2.64
N GLY A 164 -4.21 -2.70 -2.90
CA GLY A 164 -4.65 -3.83 -2.12
C GLY A 164 -6.17 -3.81 -1.94
N GLY A 165 -6.80 -4.97 -2.03
CA GLY A 165 -8.23 -5.18 -1.80
C GLY A 165 -8.98 -5.65 -3.05
N PRO A 166 -10.00 -6.51 -2.88
CA PRO A 166 -10.83 -7.01 -3.96
C PRO A 166 -11.60 -5.89 -4.67
N SER A 167 -11.88 -6.10 -5.95
CA SER A 167 -12.77 -5.24 -6.74
C SER A 167 -14.22 -5.60 -6.44
N SER A 168 -15.10 -4.60 -6.45
CA SER A 168 -16.56 -4.79 -6.35
C SER A 168 -17.22 -5.18 -7.68
N ALA A 169 -16.45 -5.44 -8.74
CA ALA A 169 -16.95 -6.01 -9.99
C ALA A 169 -16.70 -7.52 -9.98
N ASP A 170 -17.80 -8.27 -9.94
CA ASP A 170 -18.00 -9.72 -10.03
C ASP A 170 -16.93 -10.65 -9.43
N ASP A 171 -17.40 -11.50 -8.50
CA ASP A 171 -16.82 -12.74 -7.99
C ASP A 171 -15.30 -13.01 -8.24
N ALA A 172 -14.57 -13.04 -7.13
CA ALA A 172 -13.34 -13.82 -6.90
C ALA A 172 -12.00 -13.38 -7.53
N ALA A 173 -11.90 -12.22 -8.19
CA ALA A 173 -10.59 -11.69 -8.62
C ALA A 173 -10.09 -10.55 -7.72
N GLU A 174 -8.96 -10.76 -7.03
CA GLU A 174 -8.15 -9.67 -6.48
C GLU A 174 -7.82 -8.68 -7.61
N VAL A 175 -7.90 -7.38 -7.35
CA VAL A 175 -7.46 -6.39 -8.34
C VAL A 175 -5.94 -6.40 -8.34
N GLY A 176 -5.35 -7.00 -9.38
CA GLY A 176 -3.91 -6.99 -9.57
C GLY A 176 -3.33 -5.57 -9.53
N TYR A 177 -2.07 -5.45 -9.14
CA TYR A 177 -1.43 -4.17 -8.84
C TYR A 177 -1.60 -3.13 -9.95
N TYR A 178 -1.38 -3.51 -11.22
CA TYR A 178 -1.51 -2.58 -12.34
C TYR A 178 -2.94 -2.11 -12.58
N ALA A 179 -3.95 -2.95 -12.31
CA ALA A 179 -5.34 -2.54 -12.42
C ALA A 179 -5.73 -1.57 -11.30
N ALA A 180 -5.30 -1.83 -10.06
CA ALA A 180 -5.54 -0.95 -8.91
C ALA A 180 -4.83 0.38 -9.11
N ARG A 181 -3.59 0.33 -9.61
CA ARG A 181 -2.86 1.52 -10.03
C ARG A 181 -3.69 2.24 -11.08
N GLU A 182 -3.90 1.68 -12.26
CA GLU A 182 -4.49 2.42 -13.38
C GLU A 182 -5.86 3.06 -13.09
N ALA A 183 -6.70 2.40 -12.29
CA ALA A 183 -7.98 2.95 -11.84
C ALA A 183 -7.87 4.34 -11.17
N MET A 184 -6.72 4.66 -10.56
CA MET A 184 -6.48 5.93 -9.85
C MET A 184 -5.48 6.86 -10.56
N SER A 185 -4.86 6.45 -11.68
CA SER A 185 -3.77 7.21 -12.33
C SER A 185 -4.19 8.63 -12.70
N ARG A 186 -5.37 8.80 -13.30
CA ARG A 186 -5.90 10.11 -13.69
C ARG A 186 -6.19 11.01 -12.50
N MET A 187 -6.84 10.47 -11.46
CA MET A 187 -7.16 11.23 -10.25
C MET A 187 -5.91 11.73 -9.52
N VAL A 188 -4.86 10.90 -9.49
CA VAL A 188 -3.55 11.29 -8.92
C VAL A 188 -2.89 12.38 -9.78
N ALA A 189 -2.90 12.25 -11.10
CA ALA A 189 -2.32 13.24 -12.02
C ALA A 189 -3.04 14.61 -11.93
N ASP A 190 -4.37 14.60 -11.87
CA ASP A 190 -5.19 15.81 -11.72
C ASP A 190 -4.95 16.49 -10.37
N ALA A 191 -4.86 15.70 -9.29
CA ALA A 191 -4.52 16.19 -7.97
C ALA A 191 -3.10 16.80 -7.93
N ALA A 192 -2.12 16.14 -8.56
CA ALA A 192 -0.75 16.65 -8.64
C ALA A 192 -0.69 17.99 -9.39
N THR A 193 -1.37 18.07 -10.53
CA THR A 193 -1.51 19.30 -11.33
C THR A 193 -2.18 20.41 -10.54
N HIS A 194 -3.22 20.09 -9.78
CA HIS A 194 -3.92 21.05 -8.93
C HIS A 194 -2.98 21.62 -7.86
N VAL A 195 -2.26 20.75 -7.14
CA VAL A 195 -1.30 21.14 -6.09
C VAL A 195 -0.16 21.98 -6.67
N ALA A 196 0.39 21.58 -7.82
CA ALA A 196 1.46 22.33 -8.47
C ALA A 196 1.04 23.76 -8.86
N ARG A 197 -0.22 23.94 -9.29
CA ARG A 197 -0.74 25.25 -9.74
C ARG A 197 -1.24 26.15 -8.60
N HIS A 198 -1.88 25.57 -7.59
CA HIS A 198 -2.61 26.35 -6.57
C HIS A 198 -1.99 26.24 -5.17
N GLY A 199 -0.94 25.44 -5.02
CA GLY A 199 -0.35 25.13 -3.73
C GLY A 199 -1.31 24.36 -2.81
N LEU A 200 -1.00 24.37 -1.53
CA LEU A 200 -1.73 23.60 -0.50
C LEU A 200 -2.92 24.36 0.10
N GLN A 201 -3.17 25.59 -0.34
CA GLN A 201 -4.19 26.48 0.24
C GLN A 201 -5.62 25.97 0.01
N LYS A 202 -5.84 25.01 -0.89
CA LYS A 202 -7.16 24.47 -1.25
C LYS A 202 -7.28 22.97 -0.99
N GLU A 203 -6.93 22.50 0.20
CA GLU A 203 -7.08 21.08 0.59
C GLU A 203 -8.53 20.54 0.43
N GLY A 204 -9.53 21.44 0.44
CA GLY A 204 -10.93 21.11 0.15
C GLY A 204 -11.32 21.08 -1.33
N ALA A 205 -10.36 21.14 -2.26
CA ALA A 205 -10.65 21.13 -3.69
C ALA A 205 -11.38 19.83 -4.10
N PRO A 206 -12.40 19.88 -4.98
CA PRO A 206 -13.16 18.70 -5.38
C PRO A 206 -12.30 17.54 -5.90
N VAL A 207 -11.19 17.83 -6.58
CA VAL A 207 -10.24 16.82 -7.07
C VAL A 207 -9.55 16.06 -5.93
N LEU A 208 -9.15 16.76 -4.86
CA LEU A 208 -8.52 16.14 -3.69
C LEU A 208 -9.54 15.36 -2.86
N VAL A 209 -10.75 15.90 -2.71
CA VAL A 209 -11.87 15.20 -2.03
C VAL A 209 -12.24 13.91 -2.79
N GLY A 210 -12.29 13.97 -4.12
CA GLY A 210 -12.50 12.80 -4.98
C GLY A 210 -11.41 11.74 -4.79
N LEU A 211 -10.14 12.15 -4.80
CA LEU A 211 -9.01 11.26 -4.54
C LEU A 211 -9.07 10.60 -3.16
N VAL A 212 -9.35 11.37 -2.11
CA VAL A 212 -9.53 10.84 -0.75
C VAL A 212 -10.64 9.81 -0.71
N LYS A 213 -11.78 10.07 -1.38
CA LYS A 213 -12.90 9.13 -1.44
C LYS A 213 -12.51 7.81 -2.11
N ALA A 214 -11.89 7.87 -3.28
CA ALA A 214 -11.49 6.67 -4.03
C ALA A 214 -10.47 5.81 -3.25
N ILE A 215 -9.48 6.45 -2.60
CA ILE A 215 -8.50 5.75 -1.77
C ILE A 215 -9.18 5.16 -0.53
N ALA A 216 -10.06 5.93 0.13
CA ALA A 216 -10.77 5.48 1.33
C ALA A 216 -11.68 4.28 1.06
N GLU A 217 -12.31 4.18 -0.11
CA GLU A 217 -13.15 3.03 -0.48
C GLU A 217 -12.34 1.73 -0.45
N ARG A 218 -11.17 1.70 -1.10
CA ARG A 218 -10.28 0.52 -1.10
C ARG A 218 -9.66 0.27 0.26
N TYR A 219 -9.12 1.31 0.90
CA TYR A 219 -8.49 1.21 2.21
C TYR A 219 -9.46 0.70 3.30
N SER A 220 -10.76 1.02 3.16
CA SER A 220 -11.78 0.57 4.13
C SER A 220 -11.95 -0.94 4.19
N ILE A 221 -11.56 -1.66 3.14
CA ILE A 221 -11.63 -3.12 3.10
C ILE A 221 -10.58 -3.70 4.06
N GLN A 222 -9.30 -3.30 3.92
CA GLN A 222 -8.25 -3.78 4.82
C GLN A 222 -8.46 -3.30 6.25
N VAL A 223 -9.00 -2.09 6.45
CA VAL A 223 -9.37 -1.60 7.78
C VAL A 223 -10.50 -2.44 8.38
N SER A 224 -11.45 -2.90 7.57
CA SER A 224 -12.50 -3.81 8.04
C SER A 224 -11.91 -5.17 8.43
N GLU A 225 -11.03 -5.74 7.62
CA GLU A 225 -10.32 -6.98 7.96
C GLU A 225 -9.51 -6.84 9.26
N LYS A 226 -8.84 -5.70 9.44
CA LYS A 226 -8.08 -5.36 10.65
C LYS A 226 -9.02 -5.30 11.86
N ALA A 227 -10.12 -4.56 11.73
CA ALA A 227 -11.09 -4.42 12.80
C ALA A 227 -11.73 -5.77 13.16
N ALA A 228 -12.15 -6.56 12.17
CA ALA A 228 -12.68 -7.91 12.35
C ALA A 228 -11.73 -8.79 13.18
N ALA A 229 -10.44 -8.81 12.83
CA ALA A 229 -9.44 -9.57 13.56
C ALA A 229 -9.30 -9.09 15.01
N GLN A 230 -9.24 -7.78 15.23
CA GLN A 230 -9.17 -7.19 16.57
C GLN A 230 -10.43 -7.45 17.42
N TRP A 231 -11.58 -7.69 16.78
CA TRP A 231 -12.83 -8.05 17.46
C TRP A 231 -12.96 -9.53 17.80
N MET A 232 -12.10 -10.39 17.25
CA MET A 232 -12.17 -11.81 17.55
C MET A 232 -11.81 -12.07 19.03
N PRO A 233 -12.67 -12.79 19.79
CA PRO A 233 -12.42 -13.07 21.20
C PRO A 233 -11.10 -13.81 21.49
N VAL A 234 -10.56 -14.49 20.46
CA VAL A 234 -9.31 -15.26 20.54
C VAL A 234 -8.08 -14.34 20.61
N LEU A 235 -8.18 -13.13 20.06
CA LEU A 235 -7.09 -12.14 20.04
C LEU A 235 -7.28 -11.16 21.20
N GLY A 236 -6.67 -11.44 22.36
CA GLY A 236 -6.58 -10.47 23.46
C GLY A 236 -5.73 -9.24 23.10
N ALA A 237 -5.34 -8.42 24.08
CA ALA A 237 -4.54 -7.21 23.85
C ALA A 237 -3.21 -7.46 23.09
N LEU A 238 -2.57 -8.62 23.31
CA LEU A 238 -1.38 -9.04 22.56
C LEU A 238 -1.68 -9.27 21.06
N GLY A 239 -2.87 -9.80 20.75
CA GLY A 239 -3.33 -9.99 19.37
C GLY A 239 -3.57 -8.67 18.63
N GLY A 240 -4.08 -7.65 19.31
CA GLY A 240 -4.26 -6.31 18.73
C GLY A 240 -2.94 -5.66 18.27
N ALA A 241 -1.86 -5.83 19.04
CA ALA A 241 -0.52 -5.35 18.67
C ALA A 241 0.04 -6.13 17.47
N THR A 242 -0.12 -7.46 17.44
CA THR A 242 0.31 -8.28 16.30
C THR A 242 -0.43 -7.92 15.02
N VAL A 243 -1.75 -7.71 15.08
CA VAL A 243 -2.54 -7.28 13.92
C VAL A 243 -2.03 -5.94 13.38
N ASN A 244 -1.67 -4.99 14.25
CA ASN A 244 -1.07 -3.72 13.84
C ASN A 244 0.30 -3.86 13.17
N ALA A 245 1.13 -4.78 13.67
CA ALA A 245 2.41 -5.10 13.04
C ALA A 245 2.21 -5.68 11.63
N VAL A 246 1.27 -6.64 11.46
CA VAL A 246 0.94 -7.22 10.14
C VAL A 246 0.35 -6.18 9.20
N PHE A 247 -0.50 -5.28 9.70
CA PHE A 247 -1.07 -4.19 8.91
C PHE A 247 0.01 -3.24 8.40
N THR A 248 0.95 -2.88 9.28
CA THR A 248 2.10 -2.02 8.93
C THR A 248 3.02 -2.71 7.92
N ASP A 249 3.38 -3.98 8.16
CA ASP A 249 4.21 -4.78 7.25
C ASP A 249 3.57 -4.91 5.85
N HIS A 250 2.25 -5.08 5.79
CA HIS A 250 1.51 -5.14 4.53
C HIS A 250 1.71 -3.86 3.71
N PHE A 251 1.42 -2.67 4.27
CA PHE A 251 1.57 -1.42 3.52
C PHE A 251 3.03 -1.05 3.23
N GLN A 252 3.98 -1.43 4.09
CA GLN A 252 5.41 -1.31 3.78
C GLN A 252 5.83 -2.22 2.63
N SER A 253 5.30 -3.45 2.57
CA SER A 253 5.52 -4.37 1.45
C SER A 253 4.98 -3.80 0.15
N MET A 254 3.75 -3.28 0.17
CA MET A 254 3.14 -2.61 -0.99
C MET A 254 3.95 -1.40 -1.44
N ALA A 255 4.38 -0.55 -0.51
CA ALA A 255 5.24 0.60 -0.81
C ALA A 255 6.55 0.19 -1.47
N ARG A 256 7.26 -0.80 -0.91
CA ARG A 256 8.54 -1.25 -1.49
C ARG A 256 8.34 -1.81 -2.89
N GLY A 257 7.31 -2.63 -3.10
CA GLY A 257 6.99 -3.15 -4.42
C GLY A 257 6.66 -2.02 -5.42
N HIS A 258 5.78 -1.11 -5.03
CA HIS A 258 5.36 0.01 -5.87
C HIS A 258 6.52 0.92 -6.26
N PHE A 259 7.36 1.31 -5.29
CA PHE A 259 8.47 2.22 -5.56
C PHE A 259 9.66 1.55 -6.27
N VAL A 260 9.85 0.22 -6.12
CA VAL A 260 10.75 -0.55 -7.00
C VAL A 260 10.25 -0.51 -8.44
N VAL A 261 8.98 -0.82 -8.68
CA VAL A 261 8.39 -0.73 -10.03
C VAL A 261 8.59 0.67 -10.59
N ARG A 262 8.20 1.71 -9.85
CA ARG A 262 8.37 3.11 -10.28
C ARG A 262 9.82 3.49 -10.56
N ARG A 263 10.79 2.98 -9.79
CA ARG A 263 12.22 3.22 -10.07
C ARG A 263 12.61 2.58 -11.40
N LEU A 264 12.25 1.31 -11.61
CA LEU A 264 12.55 0.62 -12.86
C LEU A 264 11.88 1.28 -14.06
N GLU A 265 10.65 1.78 -13.91
CA GLU A 265 9.94 2.50 -14.99
C GLU A 265 10.65 3.81 -15.36
N ARG A 266 11.26 4.52 -14.39
CA ARG A 266 12.07 5.71 -14.68
C ARG A 266 13.34 5.36 -15.46
N LEU A 267 13.92 4.18 -15.26
CA LEU A 267 15.16 3.76 -15.88
C LEU A 267 14.95 3.11 -17.27
N HIS A 268 13.87 2.34 -17.43
CA HIS A 268 13.66 1.46 -18.59
C HIS A 268 12.38 1.75 -19.38
N GLY A 269 11.58 2.71 -18.91
CA GLY A 269 10.26 3.03 -19.45
C GLY A 269 9.15 2.15 -18.87
N PRO A 270 7.91 2.67 -18.82
CA PRO A 270 6.77 1.99 -18.21
C PRO A 270 6.38 0.70 -18.92
N GLU A 271 6.38 0.70 -20.25
CA GLU A 271 5.94 -0.45 -21.06
C GLU A 271 6.88 -1.66 -20.86
N THR A 272 8.19 -1.44 -20.90
CA THR A 272 9.21 -2.47 -20.65
C THR A 272 8.98 -3.18 -19.32
N VAL A 273 8.81 -2.39 -18.25
CA VAL A 273 8.64 -2.93 -16.89
C VAL A 273 7.30 -3.62 -16.74
N ARG A 274 6.24 -3.09 -17.37
CA ARG A 274 4.90 -3.68 -17.35
C ARG A 274 4.89 -5.05 -18.02
N VAL A 275 5.46 -5.18 -19.21
CA VAL A 275 5.52 -6.47 -19.92
C VAL A 275 6.27 -7.52 -19.08
N ALA A 276 7.41 -7.15 -18.52
CA ALA A 276 8.18 -8.05 -17.65
C ALA A 276 7.42 -8.39 -16.36
N TYR A 277 6.73 -7.43 -15.76
CA TYR A 277 5.92 -7.63 -14.56
C TYR A 277 4.79 -8.62 -14.81
N GLU A 278 4.00 -8.42 -15.87
CA GLU A 278 2.86 -9.28 -16.21
C GLU A 278 3.33 -10.71 -16.56
N ALA A 279 4.51 -10.86 -17.19
CA ALA A 279 5.11 -12.17 -17.42
C ALA A 279 5.50 -12.87 -16.12
N LEU A 280 6.14 -12.14 -15.19
CA LEU A 280 6.50 -12.68 -13.87
C LEU A 280 5.28 -13.01 -13.00
N ALA A 281 4.22 -12.21 -13.06
CA ALA A 281 2.97 -12.45 -12.33
C ALA A 281 2.30 -13.76 -12.79
N ARG A 282 2.17 -13.98 -14.11
CA ARG A 282 1.62 -15.24 -14.65
C ARG A 282 2.42 -16.47 -14.25
N LEU A 283 3.75 -16.40 -14.31
CA LEU A 283 4.64 -17.50 -13.90
C LEU A 283 4.56 -17.84 -12.41
N MET A 284 3.98 -16.96 -11.61
CA MET A 284 3.85 -17.12 -10.16
C MET A 284 2.47 -17.64 -9.75
N GLU A 285 1.47 -17.54 -10.63
CA GLU A 285 0.14 -18.13 -10.47
C GLU A 285 0.13 -19.63 -10.83
N GLU A 286 1.07 -20.07 -11.69
CA GLU A 286 1.32 -21.46 -12.08
C GLU A 286 2.13 -22.26 -11.05
#